data_AF-A0A5J4KH26-F1
#
_entry.id   AF-A0A5J4KH26-F1
#
_cell.length_a   1.000
_cell.length_b   1.000
_cell.length_c   1.000
_cell.angle_alpha   90.00
_cell.angle_beta   90.00
_cell.angle_gamma   90.00
#
_symmetry.space_group_name_H-M   'P 1'
#
loop_
_entity.id
_entity.type
_entity.pdbx_description
1 polymer ?
#
loop_
_entity_poly.entity_id
_entity_poly.type
_entity_poly.pdbx_seq_one_letter_code
_entity_poly.pdbx_strand_id
1 'polypeptide(L)' 'MITYDVALWRFWPSSEFPITDDIEASSPLLAALALMQRYRLKHVARVAVAAPDGVITRWADGLSLILEEATEEQEVQ' A
#
# COMPACT_ATOMS: atom_id res chain seq x y z
N MET A 1 18.23 -2.37 -0.03
CA MET A 1 16.79 -2.02 -0.17
C MET A 1 16.71 -0.87 -1.16
N ILE A 2 15.58 -0.71 -1.85
CA ILE A 2 15.36 0.36 -2.83
C ILE A 2 14.36 1.35 -2.23
N THR A 3 14.61 2.64 -2.34
CA THR A 3 13.67 3.69 -1.93
C THR A 3 12.69 3.96 -3.07
N TYR A 4 11.39 3.93 -2.77
CA TYR A 4 10.32 4.20 -3.72
C TYR A 4 9.53 5.43 -3.30
N ASP A 5 9.19 6.30 -4.24
CA ASP A 5 8.22 7.38 -4.04
C ASP A 5 6.81 6.81 -4.24
N VAL A 6 6.02 6.78 -3.17
CA VAL A 6 4.71 6.14 -3.11
C VAL A 6 3.63 7.21 -3.00
N ALA A 7 2.56 7.10 -3.80
CA ALA A 7 1.36 7.91 -3.71
C ALA A 7 0.10 7.03 -3.57
N LEU A 8 -0.72 7.29 -2.55
CA LEU A 8 -1.96 6.57 -2.24
C LEU A 8 -3.18 7.49 -2.28
N TRP A 9 -4.20 7.10 -3.03
CA TRP A 9 -5.51 7.75 -3.01
C TRP A 9 -6.51 6.86 -2.29
N ARG A 10 -7.05 7.36 -1.17
CA ARG A 10 -8.08 6.64 -0.40
C ARG A 10 -9.38 6.46 -1.19
N PHE A 11 -9.72 7.46 -2.00
CA PHE A 11 -10.91 7.48 -2.84
C PHE A 11 -10.53 7.92 -4.25
N TRP A 12 -11.26 7.45 -5.25
CA TRP A 12 -11.09 7.89 -6.63
C TRP A 12 -12.44 7.93 -7.36
N PRO A 13 -12.75 8.99 -8.13
CA PRO A 13 -11.98 10.23 -8.24
C PRO A 13 -11.99 11.01 -6.92
N SER A 14 -10.93 11.78 -6.66
CA SER A 14 -10.85 12.65 -5.48
C SER A 14 -10.21 13.99 -5.87
N SER A 15 -10.68 15.06 -5.24
CA SER A 15 -10.05 16.40 -5.28
C SER A 15 -8.96 16.57 -4.22
N GLU A 16 -8.84 15.62 -3.30
CA GLU A 16 -7.81 15.62 -2.26
C GLU A 16 -6.47 15.15 -2.82
N PHE A 17 -5.38 15.70 -2.26
CA PHE A 17 -4.04 15.22 -2.56
C PHE A 17 -3.82 13.79 -2.06
N PRO A 18 -3.03 12.97 -2.77
CA PRO A 18 -2.67 11.64 -2.27
C PRO A 18 -1.83 11.74 -0.99
N ILE A 19 -1.85 10.66 -0.22
CA ILE A 19 -0.87 10.43 0.83
C ILE A 19 0.42 9.99 0.13
N THR A 20 1.51 10.71 0.35
CA THR A 20 2.80 10.45 -0.29
C THR A 20 3.92 10.26 0.71
N ASP A 21 4.87 9.38 0.40
CA ASP A 21 6.07 9.18 1.21
C ASP A 21 7.15 8.40 0.43
N ASP A 22 8.40 8.57 0.84
CA ASP A 22 9.53 7.76 0.37
C ASP A 22 9.68 6.52 1.25
N ILE A 23 9.54 5.33 0.66
CA ILE A 23 9.53 4.06 1.39
C ILE A 23 10.64 3.14 0.93
N GLU A 24 11.48 2.70 1.85
CA GLU A 24 12.44 1.63 1.60
C GLU A 24 11.73 0.26 1.61
N ALA A 25 11.84 -0.47 0.50
CA ALA A 25 11.29 -1.81 0.38
C ALA A 25 12.10 -2.68 -0.59
N SER A 26 11.76 -3.97 -0.64
CA SER A 26 12.31 -4.90 -1.65
C SER A 26 11.51 -4.91 -2.95
N SER A 27 10.30 -4.34 -2.97
CA SER A 27 9.47 -4.23 -4.18
C SER A 27 8.50 -3.04 -4.11
N PRO A 28 7.98 -2.55 -5.26
CA PRO A 28 6.99 -1.48 -5.29
C PRO A 28 5.71 -1.81 -4.52
N LEU A 29 5.26 -3.08 -4.56
CA LEU A 29 4.08 -3.52 -3.83
C LEU A 29 4.30 -3.42 -2.32
N LEU A 30 5.43 -3.89 -1.81
CA LEU A 30 5.74 -3.81 -0.39
C LEU A 30 5.89 -2.35 0.08
N ALA A 31 6.42 -1.47 -0.75
CA ALA A 31 6.46 -0.04 -0.47
C ALA A 31 5.05 0.55 -0.29
N ALA A 32 4.12 0.24 -1.21
CA ALA A 32 2.73 0.67 -1.11
C ALA A 32 2.03 0.11 0.14
N LEU A 33 2.17 -1.19 0.41
CA LEU A 33 1.56 -1.84 1.57
C LEU A 33 2.13 -1.30 2.89
N ALA A 34 3.43 -1.03 2.96
CA ALA A 34 4.07 -0.41 4.13
C ALA A 34 3.52 1.00 4.41
N LEU A 35 3.34 1.83 3.37
CA LEU A 35 2.72 3.15 3.53
C LEU A 35 1.25 3.04 3.96
N MET A 36 0.48 2.10 3.38
CA MET A 36 -0.88 1.81 3.83
C MET A 36 -0.91 1.43 5.32
N GLN A 37 0.02 0.57 5.76
CA GLN A 37 0.11 0.11 7.14
C GLN A 37 0.49 1.25 8.09
N ARG A 38 1.43 2.13 7.71
CA ARG A 38 1.84 3.33 8.45
C ARG A 38 0.67 4.27 8.72
N TYR A 39 -0.21 4.46 7.72
CA TYR A 39 -1.40 5.32 7.83
C TYR A 39 -2.67 4.57 8.25
N ARG A 40 -2.56 3.29 8.63
CA ARG A 40 -3.68 2.42 9.04
C ARG A 40 -4.81 2.36 8.00
N LEU A 41 -4.45 2.35 6.72
CA LEU A 41 -5.38 2.28 5.60
C LEU A 41 -5.66 0.82 5.25
N LYS A 42 -6.90 0.36 5.47
CA LYS A 42 -7.32 -0.98 5.04
C LYS A 42 -7.43 -1.12 3.53
N HIS A 43 -7.84 -0.05 2.86
CA HIS A 43 -8.07 0.00 1.43
C HIS A 43 -7.68 1.36 0.87
N VAL A 44 -7.17 1.35 -0.36
CA VAL A 44 -6.88 2.53 -1.18
C VAL A 44 -7.43 2.30 -2.58
N ALA A 45 -8.12 3.29 -3.14
CA ALA A 45 -8.76 3.19 -4.45
C ALA A 45 -7.78 3.27 -5.62
N ARG A 46 -6.66 3.99 -5.45
CA ARG A 46 -5.56 4.04 -6.43
C ARG A 46 -4.20 4.14 -5.75
N VAL A 47 -3.21 3.59 -6.44
CA VAL A 47 -1.81 3.62 -6.01
C VAL A 47 -0.90 3.90 -7.20
N ALA A 48 0.12 4.72 -6.99
CA ALA A 48 1.25 4.87 -7.89
C ALA A 48 2.56 4.78 -7.09
N VAL A 49 3.54 4.07 -7.63
CA VAL A 49 4.86 3.90 -7.01
C VAL A 49 5.93 4.11 -8.05
N ALA A 50 6.83 5.06 -7.84
CA ALA A 50 7.98 5.31 -8.69
C ALA A 50 9.25 4.70 -8.10
N ALA A 51 9.97 3.95 -8.92
CA ALA A 51 11.30 3.43 -8.61
C ALA A 51 12.39 4.45 -8.98
N PRO A 52 13.61 4.34 -8.41
CA PRO A 52 14.69 5.30 -8.67
C PRO A 52 15.17 5.35 -10.13
N ASP A 53 14.93 4.29 -10.90
CA ASP A 53 15.20 4.22 -12.32
C ASP A 53 14.14 4.92 -13.19
N GLY A 54 13.10 5.49 -12.55
CA GLY A 54 12.00 6.18 -13.21
C GLY A 54 10.84 5.27 -13.63
N VAL A 55 10.91 3.96 -13.37
CA VAL A 55 9.79 3.05 -13.65
C VAL A 55 8.65 3.29 -12.67
N ILE A 56 7.43 3.48 -13.19
CA ILE A 56 6.23 3.74 -12.37
C ILE A 56 5.28 2.55 -12.45
N THR A 57 4.99 1.94 -11.30
CA THR A 57 3.96 0.91 -11.14
C THR A 57 2.66 1.54 -10.66
N ARG A 58 1.51 1.13 -11.21
CA ARG A 58 0.19 1.67 -10.84
C ARG A 58 -0.81 0.56 -10.60
N TRP A 59 -1.63 0.72 -9.57
CA TRP A 59 -2.81 -0.12 -9.32
C TRP A 59 -4.06 0.75 -9.44
N ALA A 60 -4.81 0.55 -10.53
CA ALA A 60 -6.00 1.35 -10.85
C ALA A 60 -7.27 0.87 -10.13
N ASP A 61 -7.31 -0.42 -9.77
CA ASP A 61 -8.39 -1.06 -9.02
C ASP A 61 -8.13 -1.06 -7.49
N GLY A 62 -7.08 -0.36 -7.07
CA GLY A 62 -6.72 -0.20 -5.67
C GLY A 62 -5.93 -1.36 -5.06
N LEU A 63 -5.68 -1.25 -3.76
CA LEU A 63 -5.05 -2.29 -2.93
C LEU A 63 -5.82 -2.41 -1.61
N SER A 64 -5.85 -3.62 -1.05
CA SER A 64 -6.43 -3.92 0.26
C SER A 64 -5.41 -4.66 1.12
N LEU A 65 -5.27 -4.25 2.38
CA LEU A 65 -4.53 -5.01 3.39
C LEU A 65 -5.46 -6.07 3.97
N ILE A 66 -5.19 -7.34 3.66
CA ILE A 66 -5.82 -8.47 4.33
C ILE A 66 -4.91 -8.82 5.51
N LEU A 67 -5.38 -8.55 6.72
CA LEU A 67 -4.80 -9.16 7.91
C LEU A 67 -5.47 -10.53 8.02
N GLU A 68 -4.69 -11.60 7.88
CA GLU A 68 -5.16 -12.90 8.35
C GLU A 68 -5.35 -12.75 9.86
N GLU A 69 -6.61 -12.73 10.31
CA GLU A 69 -6.90 -12.97 11.71
C GLU A 69 -6.33 -14.35 12.03
N ALA A 70 -5.38 -14.42 12.94
CA ALA A 70 -4.85 -15.69 13.41
C ALA A 70 -6.05 -16.54 13.84
N THR A 71 -6.30 -17.62 13.13
CA THR A 71 -7.34 -18.59 13.49
C THR A 71 -6.96 -19.12 14.87
N GLU A 72 -7.61 -18.61 15.92
CA GLU A 72 -7.66 -19.30 17.21
C GLU A 72 -8.46 -20.58 16.97
N GLU A 73 -7.78 -21.63 16.51
CA GLU A 73 -8.27 -22.99 16.68
C GLU A 73 -8.29 -23.27 18.18
N GLN A 74 -9.44 -23.00 18.79
CA GLN A 74 -9.78 -23.51 20.10
C GLN A 74 -9.73 -25.04 20.02
N GLU A 75 -8.66 -25.63 20.56
CA GLU A 75 -8.66 -27.05 20.96
C GLU A 75 -9.80 -27.24 21.97
N VAL A 76 -10.95 -27.72 21.49
CA VAL A 76 -11.98 -28.29 22.35
C VAL A 76 -11.51 -29.70 22.71
N GLN A 77 -11.31 -29.89 24.02
CA GLN A 77 -10.91 -31.13 24.71
C GLN A 77 -11.64 -32.39 24.25
#